data_AF-A0A3M1Y406-F1
#
_entry.id   AF-A0A3M1Y406-F1
#
_cell.length_a   1.000
_cell.length_b   1.000
_cell.length_c   1.000
_cell.angle_alpha   90.00
_cell.angle_beta   90.00
_cell.angle_gamma   90.00
#
_symmetry.space_group_name_H-M   'P 1'
#
loop_
_entity.id
_entity.type
_entity.pdbx_description
1 polymer ?
#
loop_
_entity_poly.entity_id
_entity_poly.type
_entity_poly.pdbx_seq_one_letter_code
_entity_poly.pdbx_strand_id
1 'polypeptide(L)'
;MPMTVGAIKRLDMLRTRPELRENLWNIVNKLQSGLREAGFDIGNTQSPVTPVYLKGSELEALGVIADLRENYKIFASGVVYPVVERGVIMLRLIPTAHHREEDVEYTLKAFQEVRAKIEQGAYKSPEYAALIAGNVA
;
A
#
# COMPACT_ATOMS: atom_id res chain seq x y z
N MET A 1 -24.33 -9.56 -23.70
CA MET A 1 -23.49 -9.90 -22.52
C MET A 1 -22.21 -9.05 -22.51
N PRO A 2 -22.29 -7.77 -22.13
CA PRO A 2 -21.15 -6.84 -22.21
C PRO A 2 -19.94 -7.27 -21.36
N MET A 3 -20.18 -7.88 -20.18
CA MET A 3 -19.12 -8.39 -19.30
C MET A 3 -18.28 -9.49 -19.95
N THR A 4 -18.92 -10.43 -20.65
CA THR A 4 -18.23 -11.54 -21.33
C THR A 4 -17.37 -11.03 -22.48
N VAL A 5 -17.89 -10.09 -23.29
CA VAL A 5 -17.15 -9.48 -24.40
C VAL A 5 -15.93 -8.71 -23.89
N GLY A 6 -16.09 -7.94 -22.82
CA GLY A 6 -14.98 -7.23 -22.18
C GLY A 6 -13.91 -8.17 -21.60
N ALA A 7 -14.31 -9.27 -20.96
CA ALA A 7 -13.38 -10.27 -20.43
C ALA A 7 -12.58 -10.96 -21.54
N ILE A 8 -13.22 -11.31 -22.66
CA ILE A 8 -12.55 -11.88 -23.83
C ILE A 8 -11.52 -10.89 -24.39
N LYS A 9 -11.87 -9.60 -24.51
CA LYS A 9 -10.92 -8.60 -25.01
C LYS A 9 -9.74 -8.38 -24.06
N ARG A 10 -9.96 -8.41 -22.74
CA ARG A 10 -8.87 -8.35 -21.75
C ARG A 10 -7.92 -9.55 -21.87
N LEU A 11 -8.47 -10.75 -22.07
CA LEU A 11 -7.66 -11.95 -22.27
C LEU A 11 -6.82 -11.88 -23.56
N ASP A 12 -7.42 -11.38 -24.64
CA ASP A 12 -6.74 -11.11 -25.90
C ASP A 12 -5.58 -10.11 -25.71
N MET A 13 -5.83 -9.01 -25.00
CA MET A 13 -4.79 -8.03 -24.68
C MET A 13 -3.67 -8.63 -23.83
N LEU A 14 -3.98 -9.44 -22.82
CA LEU A 14 -2.96 -10.11 -21.99
C LEU A 14 -2.05 -11.05 -22.81
N ARG A 15 -2.57 -11.65 -23.87
CA ARG A 15 -1.80 -12.54 -24.77
C ARG A 15 -0.99 -11.77 -25.80
N THR A 16 -1.53 -10.67 -26.32
CA THR A 16 -0.94 -9.92 -27.44
C THR A 16 -0.02 -8.78 -27.00
N ARG A 17 -0.11 -8.34 -25.74
CA ARG A 17 0.58 -7.15 -25.21
C ARG A 17 1.48 -7.46 -24.01
N PRO A 18 2.62 -8.16 -24.22
CA PRO A 18 3.55 -8.49 -23.14
C PRO A 18 4.18 -7.26 -22.47
N GLU A 19 4.22 -6.11 -23.16
CA GLU A 19 4.79 -4.86 -22.66
C GLU A 19 4.08 -4.36 -21.39
N LEU A 20 2.79 -4.64 -21.24
CA LEU A 20 2.02 -4.27 -20.05
C LEU A 20 2.48 -5.07 -18.82
N ARG A 21 2.83 -6.35 -19.02
CA ARG A 21 3.35 -7.21 -17.96
C ARG A 21 4.77 -6.82 -17.59
N GLU A 22 5.60 -6.52 -18.58
CA GLU A 22 6.97 -6.05 -18.35
C GLU A 22 6.98 -4.73 -17.59
N ASN A 23 6.15 -3.76 -17.99
CA ASN A 23 6.05 -2.49 -17.28
C ASN A 23 5.56 -2.66 -15.83
N LEU A 24 4.57 -3.53 -15.61
CA LEU A 24 4.12 -3.88 -14.27
C LEU A 24 5.29 -4.39 -13.40
N TRP A 25 6.08 -5.33 -13.93
CA TRP A 25 7.22 -5.88 -13.19
C TRP A 25 8.32 -4.86 -12.94
N ASN A 26 8.59 -3.95 -13.89
CA ASN A 26 9.54 -2.86 -13.68
C ASN A 26 9.12 -1.98 -12.50
N ILE A 27 7.85 -1.59 -12.45
CA ILE A 27 7.28 -0.80 -11.34
C ILE A 27 7.30 -1.57 -10.02
N VAL A 28 6.89 -2.85 -10.02
CA VAL A 28 6.90 -3.72 -8.84
C VAL A 28 8.32 -3.84 -8.27
N ASN A 29 9.31 -4.10 -9.12
CA ASN A 29 10.70 -4.28 -8.70
C ASN A 29 11.27 -2.99 -8.12
N LYS A 30 10.96 -1.83 -8.72
CA LYS A 30 11.35 -0.52 -8.19
C LYS A 30 10.72 -0.25 -6.82
N LEU A 31 9.42 -0.48 -6.69
CA LEU A 31 8.71 -0.31 -5.42
C LEU A 31 9.29 -1.24 -4.33
N GLN A 32 9.47 -2.52 -4.62
CA GLN A 32 9.98 -3.49 -3.66
C GLN A 32 11.43 -3.19 -3.25
N SER A 33 12.29 -2.81 -4.20
CA SER A 33 13.67 -2.45 -3.91
C SER A 33 13.74 -1.19 -3.04
N GLY A 34 12.99 -0.15 -3.40
CA GLY A 34 12.92 1.09 -2.62
C GLY A 34 12.35 0.90 -1.21
N LEU A 35 11.37 0.02 -1.03
CA LEU A 35 10.83 -0.31 0.30
C LEU A 35 11.86 -1.06 1.16
N ARG A 36 12.62 -1.99 0.57
CA ARG A 36 13.72 -2.68 1.28
C ARG A 36 14.84 -1.73 1.66
N GLU A 37 15.23 -0.82 0.76
CA GLU A 37 16.25 0.21 1.02
C GLU A 37 15.80 1.19 2.11
N ALA A 38 14.52 1.53 2.13
CA ALA A 38 13.91 2.33 3.21
C ALA A 38 13.76 1.56 4.54
N GLY A 39 14.20 0.29 4.59
CA GLY A 39 14.20 -0.54 5.79
C GLY A 39 12.83 -1.03 6.23
N PHE A 40 11.86 -1.14 5.32
CA PHE A 40 10.58 -1.78 5.59
C PHE A 40 10.69 -3.30 5.43
N ASP A 41 9.98 -4.03 6.29
CA ASP A 41 9.83 -5.48 6.12
C ASP A 41 8.72 -5.76 5.12
N ILE A 42 9.10 -6.27 3.94
CA ILE A 42 8.16 -6.67 2.89
C ILE A 42 8.05 -8.19 2.74
N GLY A 43 8.70 -8.96 3.62
CA GLY A 43 8.82 -10.41 3.54
C GLY A 43 9.40 -10.91 2.21
N ASN A 44 9.18 -12.20 1.94
CA ASN A 44 9.50 -12.83 0.65
C ASN A 44 8.28 -12.75 -0.27
N THR A 45 8.05 -11.60 -0.89
CA THR A 45 7.05 -11.48 -1.96
C THR A 45 7.68 -11.77 -3.33
N GLN A 46 7.07 -12.70 -4.07
CA GLN A 46 7.30 -12.95 -5.50
C GLN A 46 6.08 -12.53 -6.33
N SER A 47 5.18 -11.74 -5.74
CA SER A 47 3.94 -11.29 -6.35
C SER A 47 3.99 -9.77 -6.60
N PRO A 48 3.25 -9.25 -7.60
CA PRO A 48 3.04 -7.82 -7.74
C PRO A 48 2.42 -7.18 -6.49
N VAL A 49 1.65 -7.96 -5.73
CA VAL A 49 1.11 -7.52 -4.43
C VAL A 49 2.25 -7.48 -3.42
N THR A 50 2.60 -6.29 -2.97
CA THR A 50 3.70 -6.06 -2.02
C THR A 50 3.12 -5.80 -0.63
N PRO A 51 3.23 -6.76 0.30
CA PRO A 51 2.89 -6.52 1.70
C PRO A 51 4.00 -5.69 2.35
N VAL A 52 3.63 -4.76 3.22
CA VAL A 52 4.53 -3.98 4.07
C VAL A 52 4.10 -4.20 5.50
N TYR A 53 4.98 -4.80 6.30
CA TYR A 53 4.72 -5.09 7.71
C TYR A 53 5.25 -3.95 8.58
N LEU A 54 4.38 -3.44 9.44
CA LEU A 54 4.68 -2.43 10.44
C LEU A 54 4.31 -2.97 11.82
N LYS A 55 5.11 -2.61 12.83
CA LYS A 55 4.79 -2.91 14.24
C LYS A 55 3.97 -1.75 14.80
N GLY A 56 2.79 -2.04 15.34
CA GLY A 56 1.89 -1.03 15.86
C GLY A 56 0.55 -1.61 16.30
N SER A 57 -0.17 -0.86 17.12
CA SER A 57 -1.53 -1.19 17.53
C SER A 57 -2.54 -1.02 16.39
N GLU A 58 -3.72 -1.65 16.54
CA GLU A 58 -4.82 -1.56 15.57
C GLU A 58 -5.26 -0.10 15.32
N LEU A 59 -5.19 0.75 16.36
CA LEU A 59 -5.51 2.18 16.26
C LEU A 59 -4.44 2.97 15.47
N GLU A 60 -3.16 2.68 15.71
CA GLU A 60 -2.06 3.27 14.94
C GLU A 60 -2.17 2.88 13.46
N ALA A 61 -2.60 1.65 13.17
CA ALA A 61 -2.86 1.19 11.80
C ALA A 61 -3.91 2.04 11.08
N LEU A 62 -5.04 2.30 11.74
CA LEU A 62 -6.11 3.11 11.18
C LEU A 62 -5.67 4.56 10.98
N GLY A 63 -4.92 5.12 11.93
CA GLY A 63 -4.34 6.46 11.81
C GLY A 63 -3.37 6.58 10.64
N VAL A 64 -2.50 5.59 10.44
CA VAL A 64 -1.56 5.54 9.31
C VAL A 64 -2.30 5.43 7.98
N ILE A 65 -3.32 4.58 7.88
CA ILE A 65 -4.12 4.43 6.65
C ILE A 65 -4.88 5.73 6.35
N ALA A 66 -5.43 6.39 7.37
CA ALA A 66 -6.09 7.68 7.24
C ALA A 66 -5.11 8.77 6.79
N ASP A 67 -3.93 8.87 7.41
CA ASP A 67 -2.89 9.85 7.06
C ASP A 67 -2.38 9.66 5.63
N LEU A 68 -2.11 8.40 5.23
CA LEU A 68 -1.75 8.06 3.85
C LEU A 68 -2.81 8.52 2.85
N ARG A 69 -4.10 8.35 3.19
CA ARG A 69 -5.21 8.74 2.32
C ARG A 69 -5.47 10.24 2.31
N GLU A 70 -5.41 10.91 3.45
CA GLU A 70 -5.79 12.31 3.59
C GLU A 70 -4.66 13.26 3.23
N ASN A 71 -3.45 12.99 3.70
CA ASN A 71 -2.30 13.87 3.51
C ASN A 71 -1.50 13.53 2.25
N TYR A 72 -1.30 12.23 1.96
CA TYR A 72 -0.53 11.80 0.80
C TYR A 72 -1.39 11.36 -0.39
N LYS A 73 -2.72 11.28 -0.23
CA LYS A 73 -3.65 10.81 -1.29
C LYS A 73 -3.29 9.41 -1.84
N ILE A 74 -2.60 8.59 -1.05
CA ILE A 74 -2.22 7.22 -1.39
C ILE A 74 -3.25 6.28 -0.77
N PHE A 75 -3.86 5.45 -1.61
CA PHE A 75 -4.78 4.42 -1.14
C PHE A 75 -4.04 3.10 -0.94
N ALA A 76 -3.78 2.75 0.31
CA ALA A 76 -3.22 1.45 0.71
C ALA A 76 -4.25 0.64 1.51
N SER A 77 -4.37 -0.65 1.21
CA SER A 77 -5.27 -1.54 1.95
C SER A 77 -4.54 -2.10 3.17
N GLY A 78 -4.84 -1.56 4.35
CA GLY A 78 -4.35 -2.12 5.60
C GLY A 78 -5.15 -3.32 6.06
N VAL A 79 -4.43 -4.31 6.56
CA VAL A 79 -4.95 -5.54 7.15
C VAL A 79 -4.45 -5.60 8.59
N VAL A 80 -5.39 -5.74 9.51
CA VAL A 80 -5.17 -5.83 10.96
C VAL A 80 -5.75 -7.15 11.48
N TYR A 81 -5.66 -7.38 12.79
CA TYR A 81 -6.28 -8.52 13.46
C TYR A 81 -7.77 -8.69 13.05
N PRO A 82 -8.28 -9.91 12.78
CA PRO A 82 -7.71 -11.23 13.06
C PRO A 82 -6.86 -11.85 11.95
N VAL A 83 -6.65 -11.16 10.83
CA VAL A 83 -5.96 -11.73 9.65
C VAL A 83 -4.44 -11.76 9.85
N VAL A 84 -3.91 -10.86 10.70
CA VAL A 84 -2.51 -10.81 11.14
C VAL A 84 -2.45 -10.82 12.67
N GLU A 85 -1.29 -11.19 13.24
CA GLU A 85 -1.10 -11.22 14.69
C GLU A 85 -1.32 -9.84 15.33
N ARG A 86 -1.73 -9.84 16.61
CA ARG A 86 -1.92 -8.59 17.36
C ARG A 86 -0.61 -7.83 17.46
N GLY A 87 -0.66 -6.52 17.18
CA GLY A 87 0.53 -5.66 17.20
C GLY A 87 1.31 -5.62 15.88
N VAL A 88 0.83 -6.32 14.84
CA VAL A 88 1.37 -6.27 13.48
C VAL A 88 0.32 -5.70 12.55
N ILE A 89 0.75 -4.79 11.69
CA ILE A 89 -0.05 -4.13 10.67
C ILE A 89 0.52 -4.52 9.32
N MET A 90 -0.33 -5.01 8.41
CA MET A 90 0.09 -5.33 7.05
C MET A 90 -0.57 -4.37 6.07
N LEU A 91 0.19 -3.44 5.50
CA LEU A 91 -0.25 -2.58 4.42
C LEU A 91 0.00 -3.29 3.08
N ARG A 92 -1.04 -3.47 2.28
CA ARG A 92 -0.93 -4.08 0.94
C ARG A 92 -0.88 -3.00 -0.13
N LEU A 93 0.24 -2.96 -0.84
CA LEU A 93 0.43 -2.12 -2.01
C LEU A 93 0.21 -2.96 -3.28
N ILE A 94 -0.63 -2.46 -4.17
CA ILE A 94 -1.01 -3.13 -5.41
C ILE A 94 -0.65 -2.19 -6.57
N PRO A 95 0.64 -2.15 -6.98
CA PRO A 95 1.04 -1.42 -8.17
C PRO A 95 0.34 -1.99 -9.41
N THR A 96 0.09 -1.11 -10.37
CA THR A 96 -0.50 -1.47 -11.67
C THR A 96 0.42 -1.00 -12.79
N ALA A 97 0.26 -1.58 -13.99
CA ALA A 97 1.06 -1.22 -15.17
C ALA A 97 0.88 0.24 -15.64
N HIS A 98 -0.08 0.98 -15.06
CA HIS A 98 -0.33 2.38 -15.38
C HIS A 98 0.41 3.36 -14.46
N HIS A 99 0.95 2.88 -13.33
CA HIS A 99 1.74 3.73 -12.45
C HIS A 99 3.04 4.13 -13.13
N ARG A 100 3.45 5.39 -12.93
CA ARG A 100 4.73 5.92 -13.37
C ARG A 100 5.77 5.72 -12.27
N GLU A 101 7.03 5.84 -12.65
CA GLU A 101 8.14 5.77 -11.70
C GLU A 101 8.06 6.90 -10.67
N GLU A 102 7.61 8.08 -11.08
CA GLU A 102 7.34 9.22 -10.21
C GLU A 102 6.32 8.90 -9.11
N ASP A 103 5.27 8.13 -9.44
CA ASP A 103 4.26 7.71 -8.46
C ASP A 103 4.86 6.74 -7.42
N VAL A 104 5.78 5.88 -7.86
CA VAL A 104 6.52 4.95 -6.99
C VAL A 104 7.41 5.73 -6.04
N GLU A 105 8.20 6.67 -6.56
CA GLU A 105 9.07 7.51 -5.73
C GLU A 105 8.28 8.36 -4.72
N TYR A 106 7.16 8.93 -5.14
CA TYR A 106 6.27 9.66 -4.26
C TYR A 106 5.74 8.77 -3.14
N THR A 107 5.30 7.55 -3.50
CA THR A 107 4.83 6.56 -2.52
C THR A 107 5.94 6.18 -1.54
N LEU A 108 7.15 5.91 -2.02
CA LEU A 108 8.29 5.58 -1.16
C LEU A 108 8.62 6.70 -0.16
N LYS A 109 8.63 7.96 -0.61
CA LYS A 109 8.83 9.12 0.26
C LYS A 109 7.74 9.25 1.32
N ALA A 110 6.47 9.14 0.92
CA ALA A 110 5.34 9.18 1.84
C ALA A 110 5.43 8.08 2.91
N PHE A 111 5.81 6.86 2.52
CA PHE A 111 6.00 5.76 3.46
C PHE A 111 7.15 6.06 4.44
N GLN A 112 8.28 6.60 3.99
CA GLN A 112 9.39 7.01 4.87
C GLN A 112 8.96 8.07 5.89
N GLU A 113 8.20 9.08 5.46
CA GLU A 113 7.67 10.11 6.36
C GLU A 113 6.68 9.54 7.38
N VAL A 114 5.77 8.67 6.94
CA VAL A 114 4.83 7.97 7.82
C VAL A 114 5.57 7.12 8.86
N ARG A 115 6.64 6.41 8.46
CA ARG A 115 7.47 5.67 9.40
C ARG A 115 8.09 6.58 10.46
N ALA A 116 8.64 7.73 10.06
CA ALA A 116 9.19 8.70 11.00
C ALA A 116 8.11 9.20 11.97
N LYS A 117 6.89 9.47 11.50
CA LYS A 117 5.74 9.84 12.34
C LYS A 117 5.34 8.74 13.33
N ILE A 118 5.37 7.47 12.91
CA ILE A 118 5.10 6.31 13.79
C ILE A 118 6.18 6.22 14.88
N GLU A 119 7.46 6.31 14.52
CA GLU A 119 8.59 6.26 15.47
C GLU A 119 8.55 7.43 16.47
N GLN A 120 8.10 8.61 16.02
CA GLN A 120 7.87 9.78 16.87
C GLN A 120 6.62 9.68 17.75
N GLY A 121 5.81 8.63 17.60
CA GLY A 121 4.60 8.42 18.40
C GLY A 121 3.43 9.35 18.02
N ALA A 122 3.44 9.94 16.82
CA ALA A 122 2.40 10.88 16.39
C ALA A 122 0.99 10.26 16.41
N TYR A 123 0.89 8.94 16.24
CA TYR A 123 -0.38 8.20 16.25
C TYR A 123 -0.77 7.64 17.64
N LYS A 124 0.02 7.93 18.69
CA LYS A 124 -0.30 7.58 20.09
C LYS A 124 -1.15 8.64 20.80
N SER A 125 -1.44 9.77 20.14
CA SER A 125 -2.21 10.85 20.75
C SER A 125 -3.71 10.51 20.85
N PRO A 126 -4.35 10.69 22.01
CA PRO A 126 -5.80 10.52 22.18
C PRO A 126 -6.65 11.42 21.25
N GLU A 127 -6.09 12.50 20.70
CA GLU A 127 -6.77 13.36 19.72
C GLU A 127 -7.02 12.67 18.36
N TYR A 128 -6.12 11.79 17.91
CA TYR A 128 -6.30 11.07 16.64
C TYR A 128 -7.38 9.99 16.75
N ALA A 129 -7.50 9.36 17.92
CA ALA A 129 -8.60 8.45 18.25
C ALA A 129 -9.96 9.19 18.25
N ALA A 130 -9.98 10.44 18.74
CA ALA A 130 -11.17 11.29 18.69
C ALA A 130 -11.52 11.75 17.26
N LEU A 131 -10.52 12.03 16.40
CA LEU A 131 -10.72 12.40 15.00
C LEU A 131 -11.32 11.25 14.18
N ILE A 132 -10.85 10.02 14.40
CA ILE A 132 -11.39 8.82 13.75
C ILE A 132 -12.78 8.47 14.30
N ALA A 133 -13.03 8.64 15.61
CA ALA A 133 -14.34 8.41 16.21
C ALA A 133 -15.38 9.48 15.81
N GLY A 134 -14.95 10.72 15.55
CA GLY A 134 -15.82 11.85 15.18
C GLY A 134 -16.29 11.83 13.72
N ASN A 135 -15.62 11.09 12.84
CA ASN A 135 -16.00 10.96 11.42
C ASN A 135 -16.92 9.75 11.13
N VAL A 136 -17.41 9.07 12.18
CA VAL A 136 -18.37 7.95 12.08
C VAL A 136 -19.78 8.36 12.59
N ALA A 137 -20.02 9.65 12.83
CA ALA A 137 -21.34 10.19 13.18
C ALA A 137 -22.01 10.88 11.99
#